data_AF-A0A847WW39-F1
#
_entry.id   AF-A0A847WW39-F1
#
_cell.length_a   1.000
_cell.length_b   1.000
_cell.length_c   1.000
_cell.angle_alpha   90.00
_cell.angle_beta   90.00
_cell.angle_gamma   90.00
#
_symmetry.space_group_name_H-M   'P 1'
#
loop_
_entity.id
_entity.type
_entity.pdbx_description
1 polymer ?
#
loop_
_entity_poly.entity_id
_entity_poly.type
_entity_poly.pdbx_seq_one_letter_code
_entity_poly.pdbx_strand_id
1 'polypeptide(L)'
;MKNFRRIAVGEDARDAVTVGIERNPEGGITAVVWWPSRGDIDADEATYSAVPDAIAAAEAACELHGFAEVVVALQSDDLWDSAWGKLSGLGLTEAESYELAWNTEASRDA
;
A
#
# COMPACT_ATOMS: atom_id res chain seq x y z
N MET A 1 11.41 -9.05 -9.63
CA MET A 1 11.15 -8.18 -8.46
C MET A 1 9.80 -7.53 -8.69
N LYS A 2 8.87 -7.62 -7.73
CA LYS A 2 7.50 -7.14 -7.89
C LYS A 2 7.43 -5.63 -7.65
N ASN A 3 6.51 -4.95 -8.32
CA ASN A 3 6.25 -3.53 -8.14
C ASN A 3 4.83 -3.35 -7.62
N PHE A 4 4.70 -2.63 -6.50
CA PHE A 4 3.41 -2.34 -5.89
C PHE A 4 3.17 -0.84 -5.86
N ARG A 5 1.93 -0.43 -6.07
CA ARG A 5 1.51 0.96 -5.90
C ARG A 5 1.08 1.19 -4.47
N ARG A 6 1.62 2.23 -3.83
CA ARG A 6 1.14 2.65 -2.52
C ARG A 6 -0.14 3.48 -2.64
N ILE A 7 -1.08 3.24 -1.74
CA ILE A 7 -2.28 4.05 -1.54
C ILE A 7 -2.37 4.57 -0.10
N ALA A 8 -3.20 5.58 0.14
CA ALA A 8 -3.47 6.03 1.51
C ALA A 8 -4.31 4.99 2.27
N VAL A 9 -4.12 4.92 3.59
CA VAL A 9 -4.97 4.07 4.45
C VAL A 9 -6.41 4.58 4.37
N GLY A 10 -7.34 3.68 4.05
CA GLY A 10 -8.76 4.02 3.86
C GLY A 10 -9.11 4.55 2.46
N GLU A 11 -8.16 4.60 1.53
CA GLU A 11 -8.44 4.89 0.12
C GLU A 11 -9.18 3.73 -0.54
N ASP A 12 -10.26 4.04 -1.28
CA ASP A 12 -11.07 3.05 -2.00
C ASP A 12 -10.41 2.68 -3.33
N ALA A 13 -9.72 1.53 -3.36
CA ALA A 13 -9.08 1.01 -4.56
C ALA A 13 -10.04 0.06 -5.32
N ARG A 14 -11.08 0.66 -5.91
CA ARG A 14 -12.24 -0.01 -6.57
C ARG A 14 -11.95 -1.21 -7.48
N ASP A 15 -10.77 -1.27 -8.07
CA ASP A 15 -10.37 -2.32 -9.02
C ASP A 15 -9.07 -3.03 -8.61
N ALA A 16 -8.76 -3.02 -7.32
CA ALA A 16 -7.55 -3.61 -6.78
C ALA A 16 -7.81 -4.40 -5.49
N VAL A 17 -6.91 -5.33 -5.21
CA VAL A 17 -6.82 -5.96 -3.89
C VAL A 17 -5.82 -5.17 -3.06
N THR A 18 -6.22 -4.76 -1.86
CA THR A 18 -5.37 -3.98 -0.97
C THR A 18 -4.70 -4.87 0.06
N VAL A 19 -3.39 -4.66 0.24
CA VAL A 19 -2.61 -5.21 1.36
C VAL A 19 -2.28 -4.06 2.32
N GLY A 20 -2.97 -4.00 3.44
CA GLY A 20 -2.65 -3.11 4.55
C GLY A 20 -1.56 -3.73 5.41
N ILE A 21 -0.53 -2.95 5.74
CA ILE A 21 0.53 -3.37 6.66
C ILE A 21 0.53 -2.41 7.85
N GLU A 22 0.36 -2.97 9.03
CA GLU A 22 0.26 -2.23 10.27
C GLU A 22 1.10 -2.90 11.38
N ARG A 23 1.43 -2.11 12.40
CA ARG A 23 2.01 -2.63 13.62
C ARG A 23 0.88 -2.86 14.64
N ASN A 24 0.77 -4.09 15.11
CA ASN A 24 -0.20 -4.47 16.13
C ASN A 24 0.18 -3.86 17.50
N PRO A 25 -0.73 -3.90 18.51
CA PRO A 25 -0.47 -3.34 19.83
C PRO A 25 0.72 -3.95 20.58
N GLU A 26 1.14 -5.14 20.19
CA GLU A 26 2.28 -5.88 20.78
C GLU A 26 3.61 -5.53 20.08
N GLY A 27 3.58 -4.68 19.05
CA GLY A 27 4.75 -4.26 18.28
C GLY A 27 5.09 -5.18 17.09
N GLY A 28 4.32 -6.24 16.87
CA GLY A 28 4.45 -7.15 15.73
C GLY A 28 3.87 -6.54 14.45
N ILE A 29 4.43 -6.94 13.30
CA ILE A 29 3.91 -6.54 11.98
C ILE A 29 2.79 -7.51 11.58
N THR A 30 1.65 -6.97 11.18
CA THR A 30 0.52 -7.73 10.65
C THR A 30 0.11 -7.18 9.29
N ALA A 31 -0.39 -8.05 8.42
CA ALA A 31 -0.92 -7.66 7.12
C ALA A 31 -2.40 -8.02 7.03
N VAL A 32 -3.19 -7.15 6.41
CA VAL A 32 -4.61 -7.38 6.14
C VAL A 32 -4.81 -7.28 4.64
N VAL A 33 -5.46 -8.26 4.05
CA VAL A 33 -5.84 -8.29 2.64
C VAL A 33 -7.33 -8.02 2.54
N TRP A 34 -7.76 -7.05 1.74
CA TRP A 34 -9.18 -6.81 1.50
C TRP A 34 -9.43 -6.29 0.09
N TRP A 35 -10.68 -6.44 -0.36
CA TRP A 35 -11.18 -5.84 -1.59
C TRP A 35 -12.65 -5.45 -1.46
N PRO A 36 -13.09 -4.40 -2.17
CA PRO A 36 -14.50 -4.03 -2.18
C PRO A 36 -15.33 -5.03 -2.99
N SER A 37 -16.64 -5.06 -2.73
CA SER A 37 -17.57 -5.82 -3.56
C SER A 37 -17.62 -5.24 -4.97
N ARG A 38 -17.54 -6.09 -6.00
CA ARG A 38 -17.53 -5.67 -7.41
C ARG A 38 -18.34 -6.65 -8.26
N GLY A 39 -19.48 -6.19 -8.78
CA GLY A 39 -20.37 -7.05 -9.57
C GLY A 39 -20.87 -8.23 -8.72
N ASP A 40 -20.54 -9.45 -9.13
CA ASP A 40 -20.87 -10.70 -8.42
C ASP A 40 -19.80 -11.13 -7.38
N ILE A 41 -18.78 -10.29 -7.16
CA ILE A 41 -17.73 -10.54 -6.17
C ILE A 41 -18.11 -9.86 -4.87
N ASP A 42 -18.25 -10.64 -3.79
CA ASP A 42 -18.45 -10.12 -2.45
C ASP A 42 -17.16 -9.49 -1.90
N ALA A 43 -17.33 -8.48 -1.06
CA ALA A 43 -16.23 -7.92 -0.28
C ALA A 43 -15.74 -8.98 0.72
N ASP A 44 -14.42 -9.11 0.85
CA ASP A 44 -13.79 -10.03 1.81
C ASP A 44 -12.58 -9.34 2.46
N GLU A 45 -12.24 -9.82 3.65
CA GLU A 45 -11.11 -9.34 4.43
C GLU A 45 -10.45 -10.50 5.19
N ALA A 46 -9.13 -10.61 5.09
CA ALA A 46 -8.35 -11.64 5.77
C ALA A 46 -7.07 -11.07 6.38
N THR A 47 -6.77 -11.47 7.62
CA THR A 47 -5.56 -11.06 8.34
C THR A 47 -4.49 -12.15 8.29
N TYR A 48 -3.24 -11.72 8.11
CA TYR A 48 -2.05 -12.56 8.02
C TYR A 48 -0.96 -12.06 8.97
N SER A 49 -0.25 -12.99 9.59
CA SER A 49 0.91 -12.70 10.44
C SER A 49 2.19 -12.44 9.65
N ALA A 50 2.20 -12.74 8.35
CA ALA A 50 3.36 -12.59 7.48
C ALA A 50 2.96 -11.83 6.21
N VAL A 51 3.66 -10.74 5.93
CA VAL A 51 3.42 -9.92 4.73
C VAL A 51 3.60 -10.70 3.42
N PRO A 52 4.60 -11.59 3.26
CA PRO A 52 4.73 -12.38 2.03
C PRO A 52 3.50 -13.25 1.74
N ASP A 53 2.88 -13.81 2.77
CA ASP A 53 1.69 -14.65 2.63
C ASP A 53 0.48 -13.81 2.23
N ALA A 54 0.34 -12.61 2.81
CA ALA A 54 -0.69 -11.64 2.43
C ALA A 54 -0.55 -11.19 0.97
N ILE A 55 0.67 -10.91 0.51
CA ILE A 55 0.93 -10.54 -0.88
C ILE A 55 0.55 -11.68 -1.82
N ALA A 56 0.93 -12.92 -1.50
CA ALA A 56 0.58 -14.08 -2.31
C ALA A 56 -0.95 -14.31 -2.36
N ALA A 57 -1.64 -14.13 -1.24
CA ALA A 57 -3.10 -14.21 -1.19
C ALA A 57 -3.77 -13.09 -2.00
N ALA A 58 -3.25 -11.86 -1.94
CA ALA A 58 -3.74 -10.75 -2.72
C ALA A 58 -3.58 -10.97 -4.24
N GLU A 59 -2.44 -11.52 -4.67
CA GLU A 59 -2.22 -11.89 -6.07
C GLU A 59 -3.18 -13.00 -6.51
N ALA A 60 -3.37 -14.04 -5.68
CA ALA A 60 -4.32 -15.10 -5.97
C ALA A 60 -5.76 -14.56 -6.07
N ALA A 61 -6.15 -13.60 -5.22
CA ALA A 61 -7.43 -12.92 -5.30
C ALA A 61 -7.56 -12.10 -6.59
N CYS A 62 -6.50 -11.40 -7.02
CA CYS A 62 -6.48 -10.71 -8.32
C CYS A 62 -6.70 -11.68 -9.48
N GLU A 63 -6.01 -12.82 -9.49
CA GLU A 63 -6.17 -13.83 -10.55
C GLU A 63 -7.55 -14.49 -10.54
N LEU A 64 -8.09 -14.78 -9.35
CA LEU A 64 -9.38 -15.46 -9.19
C LEU A 64 -10.57 -14.55 -9.54
N HIS A 65 -10.53 -13.30 -9.09
CA HIS A 65 -11.64 -12.35 -9.19
C HIS A 65 -11.45 -11.31 -10.31
N GLY A 66 -10.30 -11.32 -10.99
CA GLY A 66 -9.99 -10.41 -12.10
C GLY A 66 -9.82 -8.95 -11.67
N PHE A 67 -9.20 -8.70 -10.51
CA PHE A 67 -8.75 -7.37 -10.13
C PHE A 67 -7.50 -6.98 -10.93
N ALA A 68 -7.32 -5.69 -11.21
CA ALA A 68 -6.26 -5.23 -12.10
C ALA A 68 -4.86 -5.26 -11.46
N GLU A 69 -4.77 -5.02 -10.16
CA GLU A 69 -3.49 -4.90 -9.45
C GLU A 69 -3.63 -5.18 -7.94
N VAL A 70 -2.48 -5.39 -7.31
CA VAL A 70 -2.33 -5.38 -5.85
C VAL A 70 -1.76 -4.04 -5.43
N VAL A 71 -2.46 -3.35 -4.53
CA VAL A 71 -2.04 -2.08 -3.94
C VAL A 71 -1.67 -2.27 -2.47
N VAL A 72 -0.82 -1.40 -1.94
CA VAL A 72 -0.33 -1.50 -0.56
C VAL A 72 -0.70 -0.23 0.21
N ALA A 73 -1.37 -0.41 1.35
CA ALA A 73 -1.60 0.64 2.33
C ALA A 73 -0.65 0.43 3.50
N LEU A 74 0.13 1.45 3.87
CA LEU A 74 1.07 1.37 4.99
C LEU A 74 0.65 2.31 6.11
N GLN A 75 0.60 1.81 7.34
CA GLN A 75 0.50 2.66 8.53
C GLN A 75 1.73 3.57 8.66
N SER A 76 2.92 3.09 8.23
CA SER A 76 4.18 3.85 8.25
C SER A 76 5.15 3.29 7.19
N ASP A 77 5.97 4.16 6.59
CA ASP A 77 6.95 3.80 5.55
C ASP A 77 8.00 2.78 6.00
N ASP A 78 8.38 2.82 7.28
CA ASP A 78 9.31 1.89 7.94
C ASP A 78 8.86 0.42 7.87
N LEU A 79 7.55 0.18 7.71
CA LEU A 79 7.00 -1.16 7.73
C LEU A 79 7.24 -1.93 6.42
N TRP A 80 7.71 -1.27 5.36
CA TRP A 80 7.96 -1.93 4.08
C TRP A 80 9.36 -2.54 4.02
N ASP A 81 9.44 -3.85 3.78
CA ASP A 81 10.70 -4.52 3.48
C ASP A 81 10.93 -4.58 1.96
N SER A 82 12.09 -4.06 1.52
CA SER A 82 12.52 -4.09 0.12
C SER A 82 12.65 -5.51 -0.47
N ALA A 83 12.76 -6.54 0.38
CA ALA A 83 12.78 -7.94 -0.04
C ALA A 83 11.42 -8.41 -0.60
N TRP A 84 10.31 -7.79 -0.20
CA TRP A 84 8.97 -8.11 -0.72
C TRP A 84 8.75 -7.54 -2.11
N GLY A 85 9.42 -6.43 -2.42
CA GLY A 85 9.37 -5.79 -3.72
C GLY A 85 9.67 -4.31 -3.66
N LYS A 86 9.44 -3.64 -4.79
CA LYS A 86 9.56 -2.18 -4.90
C LYS A 86 8.20 -1.55 -4.68
N LEU A 87 8.11 -0.67 -3.71
CA LEU A 87 6.93 0.17 -3.50
C LEU A 87 7.12 1.48 -4.26
N SER A 88 6.26 1.72 -5.25
CA SER A 88 6.12 3.03 -5.87
C SER A 88 5.31 3.89 -4.90
N GLY A 89 5.90 4.99 -4.42
CA GLY A 89 5.23 5.90 -3.50
C GLY A 89 3.90 6.44 -4.06
N LEU A 90 3.06 7.00 -3.19
CA LEU A 90 1.95 7.86 -3.61
C LEU A 90 2.55 8.83 -4.62
N GLY A 91 2.07 8.79 -5.87
CA GLY A 91 2.70 9.50 -6.98
C GLY A 91 2.74 11.00 -6.71
N LEU A 92 3.77 11.48 -6.01
CA LEU A 92 4.22 12.85 -6.14
C LEU A 92 4.69 12.94 -7.59
N THR A 93 3.88 13.58 -8.42
CA THR A 93 4.36 14.07 -9.71
C THR A 93 5.65 14.85 -9.43
N GLU A 94 6.64 14.79 -10.33
CA GLU A 94 7.94 15.50 -10.17
C GLU A 94 7.78 17.00 -9.83
N ALA A 95 6.60 17.57 -10.05
CA ALA A 95 6.21 18.93 -9.68
C ALA A 95 6.19 19.21 -8.17
N GLU A 96 5.82 18.25 -7.30
CA GLU A 96 5.72 18.49 -5.85
C GLU A 96 7.05 18.29 -5.11
N SER A 97 8.01 17.59 -5.72
CA SER A 97 9.37 17.44 -5.18
C SER A 97 10.19 18.73 -5.18
N TYR A 98 9.80 19.73 -5.98
CA TYR A 98 10.52 21.02 -6.08
C TYR A 98 10.08 22.07 -5.04
N GLU A 99 8.85 22.01 -4.50
CA GLU A 99 8.39 23.01 -3.52
C GLU A 99 9.04 22.85 -2.13
N LEU A 100 9.44 21.63 -1.75
CA LEU A 100 10.15 21.39 -0.48
C LEU A 100 11.61 21.86 -0.48
N ALA A 101 12.23 22.02 -1.65
CA ALA A 101 13.61 22.51 -1.75
C ALA A 101 13.69 24.05 -1.62
N TRP A 102 12.65 24.81 -1.99
CA TRP A 102 12.70 26.27 -1.97
C TRP A 102 12.47 26.88 -0.58
N ASN A 103 11.64 26.26 0.27
CA ASN A 103 11.26 26.87 1.55
C ASN A 103 12.36 26.86 2.62
N THR A 104 13.46 26.14 2.39
CA THR A 104 14.56 26.05 3.39
C THR A 104 15.53 27.22 3.29
N GLU A 105 15.61 27.93 2.16
CA GLU A 105 16.54 29.07 1.99
C GLU A 105 15.91 30.42 2.35
N ALA A 106 14.59 30.56 2.28
CA ALA A 106 13.89 31.82 2.58
C ALA A 106 13.78 32.15 4.07
N SER A 107 14.06 31.20 4.98
CA SER A 107 13.96 31.40 6.43
C SER A 107 15.28 31.81 7.10
N ARG A 108 16.37 31.97 6.33
CA ARG A 108 17.69 32.33 6.87
C ARG A 108 18.02 33.82 6.78
N ASP A 109 17.23 34.60 6.06
CA ASP A 109 17.48 36.04 5.81
C ASP A 109 16.36 36.95 6.37
N ALA A 110 15.55 36.47 7.30
CA ALA A 110 14.55 37.28 8.04
C ALA A 110 15.02 37.63 9.45
#